data_AF-A0A2S0QV69-F1
#
_entry.id   AF-A0A2S0QV69-F1
#
_cell.length_a   1.000
_cell.length_b   1.000
_cell.length_c   1.000
_cell.angle_alpha   90.00
_cell.angle_beta   90.00
_cell.angle_gamma   90.00
#
_symmetry.space_group_name_H-M   'P 1'
#
loop_
_entity.id
_entity.type
_entity.pdbx_description
1 polymer ?
#
loop_
_entity_poly.entity_id
_entity_poly.type
_entity_poly.pdbx_seq_one_letter_code
_entity_poly.pdbx_strand_id
1 'polypeptide(L)'
;MLALALAASTLVLGACATGSAEHAKMSFHKKGFYTHVHDGRLWVLKEGDKDIELVSKNKEPKVVVTRIAAGPNNMTIKSNSAEVIDAYLSAK
;
A
#
# COMPACT_ATOMS: atom_id res chain seq x y z
N MET A 1 -56.35 20.36 1.09
CA MET A 1 -55.03 21.04 1.15
C MET A 1 -54.66 21.25 2.61
N LEU A 2 -53.73 20.46 3.15
CA LEU A 2 -52.85 20.92 4.24
C LEU A 2 -51.65 19.97 4.30
N ALA A 3 -50.54 20.43 3.74
CA ALA A 3 -49.25 19.75 3.80
C ALA A 3 -48.51 20.26 5.03
N LEU A 4 -48.08 19.35 5.90
CA LEU A 4 -47.13 19.66 6.97
C LEU A 4 -45.93 18.73 6.79
N ALA A 5 -44.94 19.21 6.04
CA ALA A 5 -43.68 18.53 5.82
C ALA A 5 -42.73 18.87 6.98
N LEU A 6 -42.51 17.90 7.87
CA LEU A 6 -41.47 17.96 8.90
C LEU A 6 -40.16 17.47 8.26
N ALA A 7 -39.26 18.40 7.94
CA ALA A 7 -37.98 18.08 7.33
C ALA A 7 -37.04 17.40 8.35
N ALA A 8 -36.76 16.12 8.13
CA ALA A 8 -35.71 15.39 8.86
C ALA A 8 -34.36 15.62 8.15
N SER A 9 -33.51 16.47 8.73
CA SER A 9 -32.13 16.65 8.26
C SER A 9 -31.23 15.57 8.87
N THR A 10 -31.11 14.43 8.20
CA THR A 10 -30.11 13.42 8.53
C THR A 10 -28.75 13.82 7.94
N LEU A 11 -27.74 13.92 8.81
CA LEU A 11 -26.33 14.05 8.45
C LEU A 11 -25.88 12.91 7.54
N VAL A 12 -25.14 13.23 6.48
CA VAL A 12 -24.17 12.31 5.86
C VAL A 12 -22.82 13.03 5.81
N LEU A 13 -21.92 12.61 6.69
CA LEU A 13 -20.49 12.88 6.64
C LEU A 13 -19.81 11.80 5.81
N GLY A 14 -18.86 12.21 4.95
CA GLY A 14 -17.65 11.44 4.68
C GLY A 14 -17.73 10.38 3.58
N ALA A 15 -17.76 10.81 2.32
CA ALA A 15 -17.29 9.97 1.22
C ALA A 15 -15.77 10.18 1.04
N CYS A 16 -14.96 9.58 1.90
CA CYS A 16 -13.55 9.39 1.58
C CYS A 16 -13.46 8.31 0.50
N ALA A 17 -12.81 8.69 -0.60
CA ALA A 17 -12.55 7.90 -1.79
C ALA A 17 -12.30 6.41 -1.47
N THR A 18 -13.22 5.56 -1.91
CA THR A 18 -12.92 4.17 -2.23
C THR A 18 -11.96 4.18 -3.41
N GLY A 19 -10.66 4.31 -3.12
CA GLY A 19 -9.62 3.94 -4.05
C GLY A 19 -9.79 2.46 -4.33
N SER A 20 -10.45 2.15 -5.45
CA SER A 20 -10.64 0.80 -5.96
C SER A 20 -9.32 0.05 -5.93
N ALA A 21 -9.21 -0.89 -5.00
CA ALA A 21 -8.18 -1.92 -4.99
C ALA A 21 -8.48 -2.95 -6.09
N GLU A 22 -8.46 -2.51 -7.34
CA GLU A 22 -8.26 -3.38 -8.50
C GLU A 22 -6.82 -3.20 -8.98
N HIS A 23 -5.86 -3.55 -8.12
CA HIS A 23 -4.49 -3.80 -8.57
C HIS A 23 -4.50 -5.15 -9.30
N ALA A 24 -4.92 -5.10 -10.56
CA ALA A 24 -4.86 -6.20 -11.49
C ALA A 24 -3.45 -6.81 -11.49
N LYS A 25 -3.35 -8.05 -10.96
CA LYS A 25 -2.35 -9.10 -11.20
C LYS A 25 -1.05 -8.67 -11.91
N MET A 26 -0.33 -7.71 -11.36
CA MET A 26 1.05 -7.40 -11.76
C MET A 26 1.98 -8.23 -10.91
N SER A 27 2.83 -9.01 -11.55
CA SER A 27 3.87 -9.78 -10.86
C SER A 27 4.95 -8.81 -10.37
N PHE A 28 4.83 -8.32 -9.13
CA PHE A 28 5.87 -7.52 -8.48
C PHE A 28 7.09 -8.35 -8.07
N HIS A 29 6.98 -9.68 -8.18
CA HIS A 29 8.00 -10.63 -7.82
C HIS A 29 9.27 -10.44 -8.68
N LYS A 30 10.39 -10.17 -8.01
CA LYS A 30 11.72 -10.14 -8.59
C LYS A 30 12.61 -11.11 -7.80
N LYS A 31 13.50 -11.82 -8.48
CA LYS A 31 14.40 -12.79 -7.83
C LYS A 31 15.27 -12.09 -6.77
N GLY A 32 15.40 -12.68 -5.58
CA GLY A 32 16.16 -12.10 -4.47
C GLY A 32 15.39 -11.06 -3.66
N PHE A 33 14.11 -10.83 -3.96
CA PHE A 33 13.25 -9.90 -3.24
C PHE A 33 11.97 -10.57 -2.76
N TYR A 34 11.61 -10.31 -1.51
CA TYR A 34 10.29 -10.56 -0.98
C TYR A 34 9.41 -9.34 -1.27
N THR A 35 8.29 -9.54 -1.94
CA THR A 35 7.31 -8.47 -2.22
C THR A 35 5.96 -8.79 -1.60
N HIS A 36 5.37 -7.82 -0.92
CA HIS A 36 4.07 -7.95 -0.28
C HIS A 36 3.26 -6.67 -0.49
N VAL A 37 2.00 -6.79 -0.93
CA VAL A 37 1.14 -5.62 -1.14
C VAL A 37 0.14 -5.54 0.01
N HIS A 38 0.16 -4.44 0.75
CA HIS A 38 -0.79 -4.16 1.81
C HIS A 38 -1.15 -2.68 1.79
N ASP A 39 -2.45 -2.37 1.96
CA ASP A 39 -2.96 -0.99 1.96
C ASP A 39 -2.57 -0.18 0.70
N GLY A 40 -2.55 -0.84 -0.47
CA GLY A 40 -2.15 -0.20 -1.73
C GLY A 40 -0.67 0.22 -1.80
N ARG A 41 0.18 -0.31 -0.92
CA ARG A 41 1.63 -0.03 -0.89
C ARG A 41 2.41 -1.31 -1.16
N LEU A 42 3.48 -1.18 -1.92
CA LEU A 42 4.41 -2.28 -2.18
C LEU A 42 5.44 -2.33 -1.07
N TRP A 43 5.43 -3.38 -0.29
CA TRP A 43 6.55 -3.72 0.56
C TRP A 43 7.56 -4.54 -0.22
N VAL A 44 8.82 -4.13 -0.14
CA VAL A 44 9.95 -4.80 -0.77
C VAL A 44 11.00 -5.03 0.30
N LEU A 45 11.43 -6.27 0.44
CA LEU A 45 12.52 -6.68 1.33
C LEU A 45 13.49 -7.55 0.54
N LYS A 46 14.73 -7.66 1.01
CA LYS A 46 15.65 -8.67 0.50
C LYS A 46 15.16 -10.06 0.92
N GLU A 47 15.29 -11.04 0.06
CA GLU A 47 14.95 -12.43 0.39
C GLU A 47 15.79 -12.92 1.60
N GLY A 48 15.14 -13.57 2.56
CA GLY A 48 15.78 -14.04 3.80
C GLY A 48 15.98 -12.98 4.88
N ASP A 49 15.44 -11.77 4.71
CA ASP A 49 15.49 -10.74 5.76
C ASP A 49 14.60 -11.13 6.96
N LYS A 50 15.07 -10.82 8.18
CA LYS A 50 14.33 -11.01 9.43
C LYS A 50 13.03 -10.22 9.49
N ASP A 51 12.96 -9.10 8.77
CA ASP A 51 11.81 -8.21 8.78
C ASP A 51 10.65 -8.75 7.91
N ILE A 52 10.89 -9.82 7.13
CA ILE A 52 9.86 -10.49 6.32
C ILE A 52 8.71 -11.00 7.20
N GLU A 53 9.01 -11.56 8.37
CA GLU A 53 7.98 -12.07 9.27
C GLU A 53 7.06 -10.98 9.83
N LEU A 54 7.58 -9.76 9.99
CA LEU A 54 6.80 -8.62 10.43
C LEU A 54 5.92 -8.12 9.29
N VAL A 55 6.53 -7.90 8.11
CA VAL A 55 5.83 -7.39 6.94
C VAL A 55 4.76 -8.37 6.44
N SER A 56 5.00 -9.69 6.49
CA SER A 56 4.00 -10.71 6.13
C SER A 56 2.78 -10.69 7.05
N LYS A 57 2.96 -10.26 8.30
CA LYS A 57 1.89 -10.03 9.29
C LYS A 57 1.32 -8.61 9.23
N ASN A 58 1.63 -7.84 8.19
CA ASN A 58 1.27 -6.42 8.03
C ASN A 58 1.77 -5.53 9.19
N LYS A 59 2.88 -5.91 9.83
CA LYS A 59 3.55 -5.12 10.86
C LYS A 59 4.73 -4.37 10.26
N GLU A 60 4.98 -3.18 10.79
CA GLU A 60 6.10 -2.37 10.36
C GLU A 60 7.39 -2.77 11.09
N PRO A 61 8.52 -2.92 10.37
CA PRO A 61 9.83 -3.09 10.98
C PRO A 61 10.28 -1.88 11.80
N LYS A 62 11.38 -2.03 12.55
CA LYS A 62 11.95 -0.95 13.37
C LYS A 62 12.35 0.28 12.54
N VAL A 63 12.82 0.07 11.32
CA VAL A 63 13.20 1.11 10.37
C VAL A 63 12.38 0.92 9.12
N VAL A 64 11.75 1.99 8.65
CA VAL A 64 10.97 1.98 7.41
C VAL A 64 11.39 3.15 6.54
N VAL A 65 11.78 2.84 5.32
CA VAL A 65 12.03 3.81 4.25
C VAL A 65 10.84 3.76 3.30
N THR A 66 10.30 4.94 2.97
CA THR A 66 9.15 5.08 2.07
C THR A 66 9.55 5.91 0.85
N ARG A 67 9.26 5.41 -0.35
CA ARG A 67 9.40 6.13 -1.63
C ARG A 67 8.04 6.26 -2.28
N ILE A 68 7.52 7.48 -2.28
CA ILE A 68 6.20 7.82 -2.83
C ILE A 68 6.27 7.73 -4.36
N ALA A 69 5.27 7.07 -4.96
CA ALA A 69 5.12 6.94 -6.41
C ALA A 69 6.32 6.38 -7.17
N ALA A 70 7.24 5.69 -6.49
CA ALA A 70 8.47 5.16 -7.11
C ALA A 70 8.31 3.73 -7.66
N GLY A 71 7.23 3.04 -7.27
CA GLY A 71 6.99 1.65 -7.68
C GLY A 71 6.23 1.52 -8.99
N PRO A 72 6.08 0.27 -9.46
CA PRO A 72 5.27 0.02 -10.65
C PRO A 72 3.86 0.57 -10.46
N ASN A 73 3.29 1.16 -11.52
CA ASN A 73 2.00 1.87 -11.50
C ASN A 73 1.93 3.07 -10.54
N ASN A 74 3.05 3.76 -10.30
CA ASN A 74 3.14 4.86 -9.33
C ASN A 74 2.75 4.44 -7.91
N MET A 75 2.94 3.15 -7.58
CA MET A 75 2.66 2.64 -6.24
C MET A 75 3.73 3.12 -5.25
N THR A 76 3.34 3.40 -4.01
CA THR A 76 4.33 3.74 -2.97
C THR A 76 5.09 2.49 -2.56
N ILE A 77 6.42 2.55 -2.58
CA ILE A 77 7.29 1.48 -2.10
C ILE A 77 7.69 1.74 -0.65
N LYS A 78 7.61 0.70 0.19
CA LYS A 78 8.16 0.65 1.54
C LYS A 78 9.19 -0.46 1.65
N SER A 79 10.23 -0.22 2.45
CA SER A 79 11.26 -1.21 2.77
C SER A 79 11.92 -0.89 4.11
N ASN A 80 12.79 -1.77 4.61
CA ASN A 80 13.60 -1.51 5.80
C ASN A 80 14.87 -0.68 5.50
N SER A 81 15.26 -0.55 4.23
CA SER A 81 16.41 0.26 3.79
C SER A 81 16.17 0.90 2.41
N ALA A 82 16.78 2.07 2.18
CA ALA A 82 16.77 2.73 0.88
C ALA A 82 17.47 1.88 -0.19
N GLU A 83 18.57 1.21 0.19
CA GLU A 83 19.38 0.38 -0.72
C GLU A 83 18.56 -0.78 -1.32
N VAL A 84 17.66 -1.36 -0.52
CA VAL A 84 16.78 -2.45 -0.98
C VAL A 84 15.78 -1.94 -2.01
N ILE A 85 15.24 -0.73 -1.82
CA ILE A 85 14.35 -0.10 -2.79
C ILE A 85 15.10 0.16 -4.10
N ASP A 86 16.28 0.76 -4.02
CA ASP A 86 17.07 1.11 -5.20
C ASP A 86 17.50 -0.16 -5.97
N ALA A 87 17.88 -1.23 -5.25
CA ALA A 87 18.20 -2.53 -5.83
C ALA A 87 16.98 -3.17 -6.51
N TYR A 88 15.80 -3.10 -5.88
CA TYR A 88 14.56 -3.61 -6.47
C TYR A 88 14.16 -2.86 -7.72
N LEU A 89 14.28 -1.54 -7.73
CA LEU A 89 13.97 -0.70 -8.89
C LEU A 89 14.95 -0.94 -10.04
N SER A 90 16.21 -1.21 -9.72
CA SER A 90 17.25 -1.51 -10.72
C SER A 90 17.20 -2.94 -11.26
N ALA A 91 16.56 -3.87 -10.53
CA ALA A 91 16.39 -5.25 -10.96
C ALA A 91 15.42 -5.35 -12.15
N LYS A 92 15.82 -6.07 -13.21
CA LYS A 92 15.02 -6.29 -14.42
C LYS A 92 14.16 -7.54 -14.32
#